data_AF-A0A6M1YJK6-F1
#
_entry.id   AF-A0A6M1YJK6-F1
#
_cell.length_a   1.000
_cell.length_b   1.000
_cell.length_c   1.000
_cell.angle_alpha   90.00
_cell.angle_beta   90.00
_cell.angle_gamma   90.00
#
_symmetry.space_group_name_H-M   'P 1'
#
loop_
_entity.id
_entity.type
_entity.pdbx_description
1 polymer ?
#
loop_
_entity_poly.entity_id
_entity_poly.type
_entity_poly.pdbx_seq_one_letter_code
_entity_poly.pdbx_strand_id
1 'polypeptide(L)'
;MKCLECDGDKFEEKKCRFTPEIKGEEVEIIVPAMVCVKCHATLMNDTQMNQMRKAAADAYRKTYGLLTSEQILHFRNLFGMSQASFSNYLKIGEASIKRWETYFVQDASQDELIRLKCDEAYAEYSALNVHWKSHAPDIYSGNRSFSWELFKQAVKYLIGAAKSPLFLNKALFYADFKHYQLYGKSITGTRYAHLEYGPCPEQYTNLFNFMLQENMLIQAEGHTLDTSEPANLTIFSAS
;
A
#
# COMPACT_ATOMS: atom_id res chain seq x y z
N MET A 1 25.84 -20.46 -31.99
CA MET A 1 24.41 -20.15 -32.21
C MET A 1 24.33 -19.29 -33.46
N LYS A 2 23.39 -19.53 -34.38
CA LYS A 2 23.21 -18.70 -35.58
C LYS A 2 21.93 -17.86 -35.45
N CYS A 3 21.96 -16.65 -35.98
CA CYS A 3 20.79 -15.78 -36.09
C CYS A 3 19.81 -16.36 -37.11
N LEU A 4 18.56 -16.53 -36.68
CA LEU A 4 17.49 -17.09 -37.51
C LEU A 4 17.08 -16.17 -38.68
N GLU A 5 17.43 -14.88 -38.63
CA GLU A 5 17.08 -13.92 -39.69
C GLU A 5 18.19 -13.64 -40.70
N CYS A 6 19.47 -13.76 -40.31
CA CYS A 6 20.58 -13.31 -41.16
C CYS A 6 21.81 -14.24 -41.17
N ASP A 7 21.69 -15.42 -40.54
CA ASP A 7 22.75 -16.43 -40.35
C ASP A 7 24.02 -15.91 -39.64
N GLY A 8 23.96 -14.73 -39.04
CA GLY A 8 25.05 -14.15 -38.25
C GLY A 8 25.37 -14.99 -37.00
N ASP A 9 26.64 -15.01 -36.62
CA ASP A 9 27.20 -15.82 -35.54
C ASP A 9 27.58 -15.00 -34.29
N LYS A 10 27.55 -13.67 -34.39
CA LYS A 10 27.87 -12.73 -33.31
C LYS A 10 26.63 -12.07 -32.72
N PHE A 11 26.54 -12.11 -31.39
CA PHE A 11 25.49 -11.48 -30.59
C PHE A 11 26.11 -10.67 -29.46
N GLU A 12 25.45 -9.59 -29.09
CA GLU A 12 25.82 -8.71 -27.97
C GLU A 12 24.63 -8.55 -27.02
N GLU A 13 24.88 -8.45 -25.73
CA GLU A 13 23.82 -8.26 -24.74
C GLU A 13 23.45 -6.78 -24.64
N LYS A 14 22.19 -6.44 -24.95
CA LYS A 14 21.66 -5.07 -24.90
C LYS A 14 20.33 -5.02 -24.19
N LYS A 15 20.09 -3.93 -23.45
CA LYS A 15 18.77 -3.64 -22.87
C LYS A 15 17.82 -3.25 -23.98
N CYS A 16 16.79 -4.06 -24.20
CA CYS A 16 15.79 -3.85 -25.24
C CYS A 16 14.43 -3.56 -24.60
N ARG A 17 13.63 -2.74 -25.27
CA ARG A 17 12.25 -2.43 -24.87
C ARG A 17 11.33 -3.51 -25.40
N PHE A 18 10.45 -4.01 -24.54
CA PHE A 18 9.40 -4.96 -24.90
C PHE A 18 8.06 -4.49 -24.32
N THR A 19 6.98 -4.88 -24.98
CA THR A 19 5.59 -4.57 -24.58
C THR A 19 4.76 -5.86 -24.52
N PRO A 20 5.08 -6.80 -23.61
CA PRO A 20 4.28 -8.00 -23.42
C PRO A 20 2.87 -7.67 -22.91
N GLU A 21 1.91 -8.51 -23.30
CA GLU A 21 0.54 -8.46 -22.82
C GLU A 21 0.40 -9.28 -21.51
N ILE A 22 -0.06 -8.65 -20.43
CA ILE A 22 -0.35 -9.27 -19.14
C ILE A 22 -1.83 -9.02 -18.82
N LYS A 23 -2.62 -10.09 -18.69
CA LYS A 23 -4.07 -10.02 -18.38
C LYS A 23 -4.87 -9.06 -19.30
N GLY A 24 -4.50 -8.97 -20.58
CA GLY A 24 -5.19 -8.11 -21.56
C GLY A 24 -4.61 -6.70 -21.70
N GLU A 25 -3.51 -6.37 -21.00
CA GLU A 25 -2.90 -5.04 -21.04
C GLU A 25 -1.42 -5.10 -21.43
N GLU A 26 -1.00 -4.17 -22.29
CA GLU A 26 0.39 -4.03 -22.69
C GLU A 26 1.18 -3.31 -21.61
N VAL A 27 2.28 -3.93 -21.17
CA VAL A 27 3.15 -3.36 -20.13
C VAL A 27 4.53 -3.13 -20.70
N GLU A 28 4.98 -1.87 -20.69
CA GLU A 28 6.31 -1.52 -21.18
C GLU A 28 7.39 -1.92 -20.16
N ILE A 29 8.36 -2.74 -20.61
CA ILE A 29 9.52 -3.15 -19.82
C ILE A 29 10.82 -3.02 -20.62
N ILE A 30 11.92 -2.84 -19.88
CA ILE A 30 13.28 -2.79 -20.44
C ILE A 30 14.10 -3.90 -19.77
N VAL A 31 14.50 -4.90 -20.56
CA VAL A 31 15.23 -6.08 -20.06
C VAL A 31 16.39 -6.44 -20.99
N PRO A 32 17.45 -7.10 -20.48
CA PRO A 32 18.55 -7.57 -21.32
C PRO A 32 18.09 -8.66 -22.30
N ALA A 33 18.51 -8.52 -23.55
CA ALA A 33 18.32 -9.51 -24.61
C ALA A 33 19.61 -9.63 -25.45
N MET A 34 19.81 -10.78 -26.09
CA MET A 34 20.88 -10.96 -27.06
C MET A 34 20.47 -10.34 -28.39
N VAL A 35 21.25 -9.40 -28.91
CA VAL A 35 20.99 -8.72 -30.16
C VAL A 35 22.02 -9.13 -31.19
N CYS A 36 21.57 -9.54 -32.38
CA CYS A 36 22.49 -9.86 -33.46
C CYS A 36 23.26 -8.61 -33.91
N VAL A 37 24.59 -8.69 -33.98
CA VAL A 37 25.43 -7.55 -34.41
C VAL A 37 25.17 -7.15 -35.87
N LYS A 38 24.69 -8.10 -36.70
CA LYS A 38 24.49 -7.91 -38.14
C LYS A 38 23.12 -7.35 -38.53
N CYS A 39 22.03 -7.91 -37.99
CA CYS A 39 20.66 -7.51 -38.34
C CYS A 39 19.85 -6.91 -37.19
N HIS A 40 20.44 -6.83 -35.99
CA HIS A 40 19.78 -6.32 -34.78
C HIS A 40 18.55 -7.09 -34.29
N ALA A 41 18.30 -8.30 -34.83
CA ALA A 41 17.28 -9.20 -34.31
C ALA A 41 17.53 -9.56 -32.84
N THR A 42 16.48 -9.51 -32.03
CA THR A 42 16.52 -9.88 -30.61
C THR A 42 16.27 -11.36 -30.43
N LEU A 43 17.11 -12.00 -29.62
CA LEU A 43 17.00 -13.39 -29.19
C LEU A 43 17.10 -13.43 -27.66
N MET A 44 16.35 -14.30 -27.02
CA MET A 44 16.47 -14.56 -25.59
C MET A 44 16.73 -16.03 -25.34
N ASN A 45 17.57 -16.32 -24.35
CA ASN A 45 17.66 -17.66 -23.75
C ASN A 45 16.58 -17.84 -22.67
N ASP A 46 16.44 -19.07 -22.15
CA ASP A 46 15.43 -19.39 -21.14
C ASP A 46 15.53 -18.51 -19.88
N THR A 47 16.75 -18.17 -19.45
CA THR A 47 16.99 -17.30 -18.29
C THR A 47 16.49 -15.88 -18.56
N GLN A 48 16.82 -15.31 -19.72
CA GLN A 48 16.38 -13.98 -20.14
C GLN A 48 14.86 -13.94 -20.34
N MET A 49 14.26 -15.00 -20.88
CA MET A 49 12.81 -15.11 -21.00
C MET A 49 12.11 -15.14 -19.63
N ASN A 50 12.63 -15.90 -18.66
CA ASN A 50 12.08 -15.93 -17.31
C ASN A 50 12.23 -14.57 -16.60
N GLN A 51 13.36 -13.89 -16.79
CA GLN A 51 13.57 -12.51 -16.29
C GLN A 51 12.57 -11.53 -16.92
N MET A 52 12.35 -11.60 -18.23
CA MET A 52 11.36 -10.80 -18.95
C MET A 52 9.96 -11.02 -18.39
N ARG A 53 9.54 -12.27 -18.20
CA ARG A 53 8.21 -12.60 -17.64
C ARG A 53 8.03 -12.05 -16.24
N LYS A 54 9.05 -12.21 -15.38
CA LYS A 54 9.04 -11.67 -14.01
C LYS A 54 8.93 -10.15 -14.02
N ALA A 55 9.75 -9.48 -14.85
CA ALA A 55 9.74 -8.03 -14.98
C ALA A 55 8.40 -7.49 -15.50
N ALA A 56 7.79 -8.15 -16.49
CA ALA A 56 6.47 -7.81 -17.01
C ALA A 56 5.39 -7.91 -15.93
N ALA A 57 5.38 -9.04 -15.20
CA ALA A 57 4.43 -9.27 -14.13
C ALA A 57 4.58 -8.27 -12.97
N ASP A 58 5.82 -7.95 -12.58
CA ASP A 58 6.09 -6.97 -11.53
C ASP A 58 5.79 -5.53 -11.97
N ALA A 59 6.01 -5.18 -13.23
CA ALA A 59 5.58 -3.90 -13.78
C ALA A 59 4.04 -3.76 -13.76
N TYR A 60 3.31 -4.81 -14.16
CA TYR A 60 1.85 -4.86 -14.01
C TYR A 60 1.43 -4.69 -12.55
N ARG A 61 2.03 -5.46 -11.63
CA ARG A 61 1.71 -5.39 -10.19
C ARG A 61 1.89 -3.98 -9.62
N LYS A 62 2.97 -3.29 -10.00
CA LYS A 62 3.22 -1.90 -9.56
C LYS A 62 2.14 -0.94 -10.02
N THR A 63 1.71 -1.03 -11.28
CA THR A 63 0.63 -0.20 -11.83
C THR A 63 -0.68 -0.39 -11.06
N TYR A 64 -0.95 -1.63 -10.63
CA TYR A 64 -2.17 -2.00 -9.92
C TYR A 64 -2.07 -1.99 -8.38
N GLY A 65 -0.93 -1.57 -7.81
CA GLY A 65 -0.72 -1.55 -6.36
C GLY A 65 -0.61 -2.93 -5.69
N LEU A 66 -0.35 -3.98 -6.46
CA LEU A 66 -0.16 -5.35 -5.96
C LEU A 66 1.30 -5.57 -5.52
N LEU A 67 1.51 -6.52 -4.61
CA LEU A 67 2.83 -6.95 -4.16
C LEU A 67 3.64 -7.55 -5.31
N THR A 68 4.88 -7.10 -5.45
CA THR A 68 5.84 -7.70 -6.38
C THR A 68 6.26 -9.09 -5.91
N SER A 69 6.79 -9.87 -6.85
CA SER A 69 7.40 -11.17 -6.53
C SER A 69 8.46 -11.07 -5.42
N GLU A 70 9.24 -9.98 -5.42
CA GLU A 70 10.27 -9.70 -4.42
C GLU A 70 9.69 -9.35 -3.06
N GLN A 71 8.58 -8.60 -3.00
CA GLN A 71 7.91 -8.28 -1.74
C GLN A 71 7.28 -9.52 -1.11
N ILE A 72 6.67 -10.40 -1.90
CA ILE A 72 6.12 -11.68 -1.41
C ILE A 72 7.25 -12.57 -0.88
N LEU A 73 8.35 -12.65 -1.61
CA LEU A 73 9.55 -13.38 -1.16
C LEU A 73 10.14 -12.78 0.13
N HIS A 74 10.15 -11.44 0.24
CA HIS A 74 10.62 -10.73 1.41
C HIS A 74 9.80 -11.10 2.65
N PHE A 75 8.46 -11.08 2.59
CA PHE A 75 7.62 -11.50 3.71
C PHE A 75 7.87 -12.93 4.14
N ARG A 76 8.02 -13.85 3.19
CA ARG A 76 8.32 -15.25 3.50
C ARG A 76 9.68 -15.39 4.21
N ASN A 77 10.70 -14.67 3.73
CA ASN A 77 12.04 -14.70 4.31
C ASN A 77 12.09 -14.04 5.69
N LEU A 78 11.32 -12.96 5.90
CA LEU A 78 11.20 -12.29 7.20
C LEU A 78 10.74 -13.26 8.29
N PHE A 79 9.83 -14.17 7.95
CA PHE A 79 9.34 -15.21 8.86
C PHE A 79 10.17 -16.49 8.88
N GLY A 80 11.26 -16.57 8.10
CA GLY A 80 12.10 -17.76 8.00
C GLY A 80 11.36 -18.99 7.49
N MET A 81 10.30 -18.82 6.69
CA MET A 81 9.43 -19.91 6.25
C MET A 81 9.85 -20.51 4.91
N SER A 82 9.71 -21.83 4.76
CA SER A 82 9.74 -22.49 3.46
C SER A 82 8.45 -22.19 2.66
N GLN A 83 8.45 -22.45 1.35
CA GLN A 83 7.24 -22.27 0.52
C GLN A 83 6.06 -23.10 1.04
N ALA A 84 6.30 -24.35 1.48
CA ALA A 84 5.27 -25.21 2.07
C ALA A 84 4.73 -24.63 3.39
N SER A 85 5.61 -24.19 4.30
CA SER A 85 5.21 -23.60 5.58
C SER A 85 4.42 -22.30 5.38
N PHE A 86 4.89 -21.44 4.46
CA PHE A 86 4.22 -20.19 4.12
C PHE A 86 2.84 -20.42 3.49
N SER A 87 2.71 -21.42 2.63
CA SER A 87 1.43 -21.82 2.05
C SER A 87 0.42 -22.27 3.12
N ASN A 88 0.86 -23.07 4.10
CA ASN A 88 0.04 -23.48 5.24
C ASN A 88 -0.35 -22.30 6.12
N TYR A 89 0.58 -21.37 6.36
CA TYR A 89 0.32 -20.16 7.15
C TYR A 89 -0.73 -19.24 6.50
N LEU A 90 -0.63 -19.04 5.18
CA LEU A 90 -1.59 -18.27 4.40
C LEU A 90 -2.90 -19.04 4.15
N LYS A 91 -2.91 -20.37 4.33
CA LYS A 91 -4.01 -21.30 3.99
C LYS A 91 -4.31 -21.31 2.47
N ILE A 92 -3.25 -21.34 1.67
CA ILE A 92 -3.33 -21.34 0.20
C ILE A 92 -2.52 -22.52 -0.33
N GLY A 93 -2.87 -23.06 -1.50
CA GLY A 93 -2.10 -24.14 -2.12
C GLY A 93 -0.65 -23.73 -2.43
N GLU A 94 0.31 -24.59 -2.13
CA GLU A 94 1.76 -24.35 -2.32
C GLU A 94 2.12 -23.92 -3.75
N ALA A 95 1.41 -24.46 -4.75
CA ALA A 95 1.59 -24.10 -6.15
C ALA A 95 1.32 -22.61 -6.44
N SER A 96 0.50 -21.93 -5.63
CA SER A 96 0.27 -20.48 -5.77
C SER A 96 1.49 -19.69 -5.32
N ILE A 97 2.14 -20.07 -4.21
CA ILE A 97 3.34 -19.39 -3.70
C ILE A 97 4.47 -19.43 -4.73
N LYS A 98 4.74 -20.62 -5.29
CA LYS A 98 5.74 -20.82 -6.37
C LYS A 98 5.46 -19.94 -7.58
N ARG A 99 4.18 -19.81 -7.96
CA ARG A 99 3.72 -18.98 -9.08
C ARG A 99 3.92 -17.49 -8.79
N TRP A 100 3.61 -17.03 -7.58
CA TRP A 100 3.73 -15.61 -7.23
C TRP A 100 5.18 -15.14 -7.10
N GLU A 101 6.06 -15.98 -6.56
CA GLU A 101 7.51 -15.72 -6.45
C GLU A 101 8.23 -15.73 -7.81
N THR A 102 7.58 -16.19 -8.88
CA THR A 102 8.14 -16.22 -10.24
C THR A 102 7.56 -15.11 -11.11
N TYR A 103 6.50 -15.38 -11.88
CA TYR A 103 5.96 -14.42 -12.87
C TYR A 103 4.43 -14.43 -12.96
N PHE A 104 3.74 -15.20 -12.14
CA PHE A 104 2.27 -15.23 -12.17
C PHE A 104 1.69 -14.18 -11.22
N VAL A 105 0.86 -13.28 -11.73
CA VAL A 105 0.23 -12.21 -10.95
C VAL A 105 -0.93 -12.76 -10.11
N GLN A 106 -0.87 -12.55 -8.80
CA GLN A 106 -1.93 -12.86 -7.83
C GLN A 106 -3.20 -12.04 -8.09
N ASP A 107 -4.33 -12.48 -7.55
CA ASP A 107 -5.52 -11.62 -7.49
C ASP A 107 -5.46 -10.65 -6.30
N ALA A 108 -6.32 -9.64 -6.32
CA ALA A 108 -6.37 -8.61 -5.28
C ALA A 108 -6.72 -9.20 -3.89
N SER A 109 -7.54 -10.26 -3.84
CA SER A 109 -7.92 -10.89 -2.56
C SER A 109 -6.76 -11.66 -1.91
N GLN A 110 -5.92 -12.30 -2.74
CA GLN A 110 -4.71 -12.99 -2.32
C GLN A 110 -3.65 -11.98 -1.89
N ASP A 111 -3.53 -10.86 -2.59
CA ASP A 111 -2.67 -9.74 -2.20
C ASP A 111 -3.05 -9.20 -0.81
N GLU A 112 -4.33 -8.93 -0.62
CA GLU A 112 -4.89 -8.48 0.66
C GLU A 112 -4.64 -9.49 1.78
N LEU A 113 -4.82 -10.79 1.51
CA LEU A 113 -4.55 -11.85 2.48
C LEU A 113 -3.06 -11.94 2.87
N ILE A 114 -2.13 -11.76 1.92
CA ILE A 114 -0.70 -11.70 2.22
C ILE A 114 -0.41 -10.51 3.12
N ARG A 115 -0.89 -9.31 2.77
CA ARG A 115 -0.67 -8.11 3.59
C ARG A 115 -1.25 -8.26 4.99
N LEU A 116 -2.50 -8.70 5.10
CA LEU A 116 -3.19 -8.89 6.38
C LEU A 116 -2.44 -9.85 7.32
N LYS A 117 -1.80 -10.88 6.76
CA LYS A 117 -1.06 -11.87 7.56
C LYS A 117 0.41 -11.51 7.75
N CYS A 118 1.01 -10.74 6.86
CA CYS A 118 2.46 -10.55 6.83
C CYS A 118 2.92 -9.14 7.20
N ASP A 119 2.02 -8.16 7.20
CA ASP A 119 2.31 -6.76 7.47
C ASP A 119 1.50 -6.30 8.69
N GLU A 120 2.20 -6.01 9.79
CA GLU A 120 1.58 -5.59 11.07
C GLU A 120 0.79 -4.29 10.92
N ALA A 121 1.34 -3.30 10.21
CA ALA A 121 0.69 -2.01 9.99
C ALA A 121 -0.59 -2.19 9.17
N TYR A 122 -0.54 -3.03 8.13
CA TYR A 122 -1.72 -3.34 7.32
C TYR A 122 -2.78 -4.13 8.10
N ALA A 123 -2.35 -5.02 9.00
CA ALA A 123 -3.26 -5.78 9.86
C ALA A 123 -3.98 -4.86 10.85
N GLU A 124 -3.27 -3.92 11.48
CA GLU A 124 -3.86 -2.89 12.34
C GLU A 124 -4.84 -1.99 11.57
N TYR A 125 -4.45 -1.53 10.38
CA TYR A 125 -5.33 -0.77 9.49
C TYR A 125 -6.62 -1.55 9.16
N SER A 126 -6.50 -2.84 8.88
CA SER A 126 -7.63 -3.71 8.60
C SER A 126 -8.55 -3.87 9.83
N ALA A 127 -7.98 -4.03 11.02
CA ALA A 127 -8.75 -4.08 12.27
C ALA A 127 -9.50 -2.76 12.52
N LEU A 128 -8.86 -1.61 12.30
CA LEU A 128 -9.50 -0.30 12.39
C LEU A 128 -10.64 -0.16 11.37
N ASN A 129 -10.45 -0.61 10.12
CA ASN A 129 -11.52 -0.59 9.13
C ASN A 129 -12.74 -1.41 9.55
N VAL A 130 -12.53 -2.59 10.16
CA VAL A 130 -13.64 -3.39 10.70
C VAL A 130 -14.31 -2.66 11.86
N HIS A 131 -13.54 -2.08 12.79
CA HIS A 131 -14.06 -1.27 13.89
C HIS A 131 -14.98 -0.17 13.35
N TRP A 132 -14.51 0.64 12.41
CA TRP A 132 -15.29 1.77 11.89
C TRP A 132 -16.46 1.37 10.99
N LYS A 133 -16.32 0.34 10.15
CA LYS A 133 -17.41 -0.15 9.29
C LYS A 133 -18.55 -0.80 10.07
N SER A 134 -18.28 -1.33 11.26
CA SER A 134 -19.33 -1.92 12.11
C SER A 134 -20.25 -0.87 12.75
N HIS A 135 -19.87 0.41 12.73
CA HIS A 135 -20.66 1.50 13.28
C HIS A 135 -21.42 2.25 12.18
N ALA A 136 -22.76 2.28 12.30
CA ALA A 136 -23.58 3.15 11.46
C ALA A 136 -23.42 4.63 11.89
N PRO A 137 -23.60 5.60 10.95
CA PRO A 137 -23.65 7.01 11.30
C PRO A 137 -24.71 7.32 12.35
N ASP A 138 -24.33 8.08 13.37
CA ASP A 138 -25.16 8.43 14.53
C ASP A 138 -24.67 9.74 15.18
N ILE A 139 -25.33 10.17 16.26
CA ILE A 139 -24.96 11.41 16.97
C ILE A 139 -23.53 11.40 17.53
N TYR A 140 -22.95 10.22 17.80
CA TYR A 140 -21.62 10.09 18.41
C TYR A 140 -20.48 10.19 17.38
N SER A 141 -20.77 9.85 16.13
CA SER A 141 -19.91 10.09 14.96
C SER A 141 -20.22 11.44 14.29
N GLY A 142 -21.18 12.21 14.82
CA GLY A 142 -21.69 13.43 14.21
C GLY A 142 -22.36 13.16 12.86
N ASN A 143 -23.25 12.18 12.80
CA ASN A 143 -24.05 11.79 11.63
C ASN A 143 -23.22 11.51 10.36
N ARG A 144 -21.99 11.01 10.51
CA ARG A 144 -21.09 10.72 9.39
C ARG A 144 -20.33 9.40 9.62
N SER A 145 -20.24 8.56 8.60
CA SER A 145 -19.32 7.42 8.63
C SER A 145 -17.87 7.90 8.67
N PHE A 146 -17.05 7.27 9.50
CA PHE A 146 -15.63 7.57 9.59
C PHE A 146 -14.96 7.57 8.21
N SER A 147 -14.23 8.65 7.91
CA SER A 147 -13.48 8.83 6.68
C SER A 147 -11.99 8.95 6.99
N TRP A 148 -11.23 7.92 6.62
CA TRP A 148 -9.77 7.94 6.71
C TRP A 148 -9.15 9.13 6.00
N GLU A 149 -9.66 9.49 4.82
CA GLU A 149 -9.14 10.60 4.02
C GLU A 149 -9.25 11.93 4.77
N LEU A 150 -10.45 12.23 5.29
CA LEU A 150 -10.69 13.47 6.05
C LEU A 150 -9.97 13.45 7.40
N PHE A 151 -9.98 12.31 8.10
CA PHE A 151 -9.30 12.17 9.38
C PHE A 151 -7.79 12.45 9.24
N LYS A 152 -7.11 11.77 8.32
CA LYS A 152 -5.65 11.94 8.11
C LYS A 152 -5.29 13.40 7.85
N GLN A 153 -6.08 14.08 7.04
CA GLN A 153 -5.76 15.43 6.58
C GLN A 153 -6.17 16.48 7.62
N ALA A 154 -7.21 16.20 8.42
CA ALA A 154 -7.57 17.03 9.57
C ALA A 154 -6.47 16.94 10.65
N VAL A 155 -5.96 15.73 10.92
CA VAL A 155 -4.82 15.52 11.82
C VAL A 155 -3.59 16.28 11.32
N LYS A 156 -3.20 16.10 10.05
CA LYS A 156 -2.06 16.83 9.45
C LYS A 156 -2.21 18.35 9.56
N TYR A 157 -3.41 18.88 9.33
CA TYR A 157 -3.67 20.31 9.43
C TYR A 157 -3.56 20.81 10.88
N LEU A 158 -4.18 20.10 11.83
CA LEU A 158 -4.24 20.50 13.23
C LEU A 158 -2.90 20.39 13.96
N ILE A 159 -1.99 19.53 13.50
CA ILE A 159 -0.61 19.46 14.04
C ILE A 159 0.11 20.81 13.93
N GLY A 160 -0.20 21.62 12.90
CA GLY A 160 0.33 22.97 12.77
C GLY A 160 -0.02 23.90 13.94
N ALA A 161 -1.10 23.61 14.67
CA ALA A 161 -1.54 24.36 15.86
C ALA A 161 -1.31 23.60 17.18
N ALA A 162 -1.32 22.26 17.15
CA ALA A 162 -1.22 21.42 18.34
C ALA A 162 -0.34 20.19 18.08
N LYS A 163 0.97 20.32 18.37
CA LYS A 163 1.94 19.26 18.13
C LYS A 163 1.88 18.09 19.13
N SER A 164 1.36 18.31 20.34
CA SER A 164 1.23 17.21 21.32
C SER A 164 0.00 16.35 21.03
N PRO A 165 0.08 15.00 21.07
CA PRO A 165 -1.07 14.12 20.91
C PRO A 165 -2.25 14.47 21.81
N LEU A 166 -1.99 14.90 23.05
CA LEU A 166 -3.03 15.30 23.99
C LEU A 166 -3.83 16.52 23.51
N PHE A 167 -3.13 17.55 23.03
CA PHE A 167 -3.79 18.76 22.52
C PHE A 167 -4.39 18.54 21.13
N LEU A 168 -3.76 17.69 20.31
CA LEU A 168 -4.25 17.30 18.99
C LEU A 168 -5.60 16.57 19.09
N ASN A 169 -5.74 15.63 20.02
CA ASN A 169 -6.99 14.92 20.28
C ASN A 169 -8.14 15.90 20.64
N LYS A 170 -7.84 16.89 21.49
CA LYS A 170 -8.81 17.94 21.85
C LYS A 170 -9.16 18.82 20.65
N ALA A 171 -8.15 19.25 19.89
CA ALA A 171 -8.35 20.08 18.71
C ALA A 171 -9.25 19.37 17.67
N LEU A 172 -9.01 18.08 17.44
CA LEU A 172 -9.82 17.28 16.54
C LEU A 172 -11.27 17.15 17.03
N PHE A 173 -11.46 16.85 18.32
CA PHE A 173 -12.79 16.83 18.94
C PHE A 173 -13.54 18.15 18.75
N TYR A 174 -12.90 19.28 19.06
CA TYR A 174 -13.55 20.58 18.91
C TYR A 174 -13.84 20.93 17.45
N ALA A 175 -12.98 20.54 16.51
CA ALA A 175 -13.22 20.74 15.08
C ALA A 175 -14.45 19.96 14.61
N ASP A 176 -14.52 18.65 14.92
CA ASP A 176 -15.67 17.82 14.59
C ASP A 176 -16.96 18.31 15.27
N PHE A 177 -16.89 18.61 16.57
CA PHE A 177 -18.04 19.06 17.34
C PHE A 177 -18.56 20.42 16.87
N LYS A 178 -17.66 21.36 16.56
CA LYS A 178 -18.05 22.67 16.03
C LYS A 178 -18.68 22.55 14.65
N HIS A 179 -18.12 21.71 13.78
CA HIS A 179 -18.70 21.46 12.46
C HIS A 179 -20.08 20.80 12.58
N TYR A 180 -20.24 19.84 13.49
CA TYR A 180 -21.54 19.24 13.79
C TYR A 180 -22.55 20.27 14.32
N GLN A 181 -22.15 21.17 15.21
CA GLN A 181 -23.01 22.25 15.71
C GLN A 181 -23.52 23.17 14.59
N LEU A 182 -22.67 23.47 13.61
CA LEU A 182 -22.99 24.41 12.53
C LEU A 182 -23.77 23.75 11.38
N TYR A 183 -23.49 22.48 11.08
CA TYR A 183 -23.93 21.83 9.84
C TYR A 183 -24.67 20.50 10.04
N GLY A 184 -24.85 20.04 11.28
CA GLY A 184 -25.51 18.76 11.60
C GLY A 184 -24.70 17.51 11.23
N LYS A 185 -23.47 17.67 10.74
CA LYS A 185 -22.51 16.59 10.43
C LYS A 185 -21.10 16.92 10.94
N SER A 186 -20.33 15.95 11.40
CA SER A 186 -18.90 16.12 11.74
C SER A 186 -18.03 16.20 10.47
N ILE A 187 -16.75 16.53 10.64
CA ILE A 187 -15.77 16.54 9.55
C ILE A 187 -15.33 15.11 9.26
N THR A 188 -14.85 14.39 10.27
CA THR A 188 -14.12 13.13 10.09
C THR A 188 -15.00 11.88 10.24
N GLY A 189 -16.12 11.97 10.97
CA GLY A 189 -16.92 10.81 11.37
C GLY A 189 -16.28 9.97 12.49
N THR A 190 -15.20 10.44 13.12
CA THR A 190 -14.60 9.73 14.26
C THR A 190 -15.46 9.87 15.51
N ARG A 191 -15.41 8.85 16.37
CA ARG A 191 -16.09 8.80 17.67
C ARG A 191 -15.10 9.16 18.76
N TYR A 192 -15.58 9.67 19.89
CA TYR A 192 -14.73 10.14 20.98
C TYR A 192 -15.06 9.47 22.30
N ALA A 193 -14.01 9.03 23.00
CA ALA A 193 -14.08 8.54 24.37
C ALA A 193 -13.61 9.62 25.35
N HIS A 194 -14.20 9.64 26.55
CA HIS A 194 -13.75 10.48 27.64
C HIS A 194 -12.61 9.78 28.40
N LEU A 195 -11.41 10.34 28.36
CA LEU A 195 -10.26 9.89 29.14
C LEU A 195 -9.88 10.91 30.23
N GLU A 196 -8.94 10.56 31.11
CA GLU A 196 -8.51 11.39 32.26
C GLU A 196 -8.22 12.84 31.89
N TYR A 197 -7.60 13.07 30.73
CA TYR A 197 -7.16 14.39 30.30
C TYR A 197 -8.05 15.03 29.23
N GLY A 198 -9.22 14.47 28.93
CA GLY A 198 -10.20 15.01 27.99
C GLY A 198 -10.65 14.03 26.89
N PRO A 199 -11.36 14.54 25.86
CA PRO A 199 -11.85 13.71 24.77
C PRO A 199 -10.71 13.27 23.85
N CYS A 200 -10.70 11.99 23.51
CA CYS A 200 -9.80 11.39 22.53
C CYS A 200 -10.60 10.59 21.52
N PRO A 201 -10.19 10.53 20.24
CA PRO A 201 -10.77 9.57 19.30
C PRO A 201 -10.75 8.15 19.89
N GLU A 202 -11.81 7.38 19.67
CA GLU A 202 -11.74 5.94 19.89
C GLU A 202 -10.58 5.37 19.08
N GLN A 203 -9.80 4.45 19.67
CA GLN A 203 -8.59 3.90 19.05
C GLN A 203 -7.50 4.93 18.69
N TYR A 204 -7.44 6.10 19.36
CA TYR A 204 -6.46 7.16 19.00
C TYR A 204 -5.00 6.68 18.91
N THR A 205 -4.59 5.75 19.78
CA THR A 205 -3.24 5.17 19.75
C THR A 205 -2.98 4.44 18.43
N ASN A 206 -3.88 3.54 18.02
CA ASN A 206 -3.76 2.82 16.75
C ASN A 206 -3.91 3.74 15.54
N LEU A 207 -4.79 4.74 15.61
CA LEU A 207 -4.93 5.74 14.55
C LEU A 207 -3.63 6.51 14.30
N PHE A 208 -2.96 7.00 15.36
CA PHE A 208 -1.70 7.72 15.22
C PHE A 208 -0.52 6.80 14.91
N ASN A 209 -0.47 5.59 15.47
CA ASN A 209 0.56 4.60 15.14
C ASN A 209 0.51 4.22 13.66
N PHE A 210 -0.68 3.98 13.11
CA PHE A 210 -0.85 3.74 11.67
C PHE A 210 -0.30 4.90 10.85
N MET A 211 -0.64 6.14 11.20
CA MET A 211 -0.14 7.31 10.47
C MET A 211 1.39 7.51 10.61
N LEU A 212 2.00 7.10 11.74
CA LEU A 212 3.45 7.09 11.92
C LEU A 212 4.13 6.02 11.06
N GLN A 213 3.57 4.80 11.03
CA GLN A 213 4.10 3.68 10.22
C GLN A 213 4.03 3.97 8.72
N GLU A 214 2.96 4.61 8.27
CA GLU A 214 2.79 5.05 6.87
C GLU A 214 3.58 6.33 6.54
N ASN A 215 4.45 6.79 7.44
CA ASN A 215 5.26 8.01 7.30
C ASN A 215 4.43 9.26 6.99
N MET A 216 3.17 9.34 7.43
CA MET A 216 2.34 10.55 7.31
C MET A 216 2.65 11.53 8.45
N LEU A 217 2.96 10.98 9.61
CA LEU A 217 3.41 11.69 10.80
C LEU A 217 4.86 11.32 11.12
N ILE A 218 5.54 12.21 11.83
CA ILE A 218 6.90 12.01 12.33
C ILE A 218 6.89 12.30 13.83
N GLN A 219 7.54 11.44 14.62
CA GLN A 219 7.81 11.72 16.02
C GLN A 219 8.95 12.74 16.12
N ALA A 220 8.65 13.95 16.62
CA ALA A 220 9.63 15.00 16.88
C ALA A 220 10.15 14.90 18.32
N GLU A 221 11.01 15.85 18.73
CA GLU A 221 11.58 15.86 20.08
C GLU A 221 10.50 15.80 21.17
N GLY A 222 10.72 14.93 22.16
CA GLY A 222 9.77 14.68 23.24
C GLY A 222 8.48 13.99 22.78
N HIS A 223 7.35 14.43 23.32
CA HIS A 223 6.01 13.90 23.03
C HIS A 223 5.28 14.71 21.95
N THR A 224 6.00 15.19 20.92
CA THR A 224 5.42 16.00 19.85
C THR A 224 5.41 15.26 18.51
N LEU A 225 4.42 15.59 17.69
CA LEU A 225 4.20 15.09 16.35
C LEU A 225 4.45 16.21 15.34
N ASP A 226 5.00 15.84 14.20
CA ASP A 226 5.08 16.68 13.01
C ASP A 226 4.54 15.92 11.78
N THR A 227 4.37 16.60 10.66
CA THR A 227 3.89 16.01 9.41
C THR A 227 5.03 15.84 8.42
N SER A 228 5.08 14.71 7.70
CA SER A 228 6.04 14.51 6.61
C SER A 228 5.72 15.34 5.36
N GLU A 229 4.44 15.63 5.15
CA GLU A 229 3.91 16.43 4.06
C GLU A 229 2.74 17.32 4.54
N PRO A 230 2.51 18.49 3.91
CA PRO A 230 1.42 19.38 4.31
C PRO A 230 0.05 18.72 4.08
N ALA A 231 -0.95 19.17 4.84
CA ALA A 231 -2.33 18.73 4.66
C ALA A 231 -2.88 19.15 3.29
N ASN A 232 -3.54 18.22 2.60
CA ASN A 232 -4.29 18.53 1.39
C ASN A 232 -5.68 19.05 1.77
N LEU A 233 -5.89 20.36 1.68
CA LEU A 233 -7.14 20.98 2.09
C LEU A 233 -8.26 20.89 1.03
N THR A 234 -7.95 20.53 -0.22
CA THR A 234 -8.96 20.48 -1.29
C THR A 234 -9.99 19.36 -1.10
N ILE A 235 -9.67 18.38 -0.26
CA ILE A 235 -10.58 17.27 0.07
C ILE A 235 -11.80 17.75 0.89
N PHE A 236 -11.65 18.84 1.65
CA PHE A 236 -12.71 19.32 2.56
C PHE A 236 -13.77 20.14 1.81
N SER A 237 -13.46 20.62 0.61
CA SER A 237 -14.39 21.38 -0.22
C SER A 237 -15.36 20.51 -1.04
N ALA A 238 -15.19 19.19 -1.03
CA ALA A 238 -15.93 18.27 -1.89
C ALA A 238 -17.15 17.59 -1.22
N SER A 239 -17.55 17.96 0.01
CA SER A 239 -18.51 17.18 0.82
C SER A 239 -19.69 17.92 1.43
#